data_AF-A0A091H100-F1
#
_entry.id   AF-A0A091H100-F1
#
_cell.length_a   1.000
_cell.length_b   1.000
_cell.length_c   1.000
_cell.angle_alpha   90.00
_cell.angle_beta   90.00
_cell.angle_gamma   90.00
#
_symmetry.space_group_name_H-M   'P 1'
#
loop_
_entity.id
_entity.type
_entity.pdbx_description
1 polymer ?
#
loop_
_entity_poly.entity_id
_entity_poly.type
_entity_poly.pdbx_seq_one_letter_code
_entity_poly.pdbx_strand_id
1 'polypeptide(L)'
;LGGLSQTDSRDYSLVTASCGFGKDFRKGILKKGMCYGDDACFVARHRSADVLGVADGVGGWRDYGVDPSQFSGTLMRTCERLVKEGRFVPSNPVGILTAGYCELLQNKVPLLGSSTACIVVLDRTSHRLHTANLGDSGFLVVRGGEVVHRSDEQQHYFNTPFQLSIAPPEAEGVVLSDSPDAADSTSFDVQLGDIILTATDGLFDNMPDYMILQELKKLKNSNYESIQQTARSIAEQAHELAYDPTYMSPFAQFACDNGLNVRGGKPDDITVLLSIVAEYTD
;
A
#
# COMPACT_ATOMS: atom_id res chain seq x y z
N LEU A 1 11.34 -29.96 38.49
CA LEU A 1 11.78 -29.93 37.08
C LEU A 1 10.53 -29.97 36.22
N GLY A 2 10.23 -28.88 35.52
CA GLY A 2 9.02 -28.75 34.70
C GLY A 2 8.46 -27.33 34.77
N GLY A 3 9.28 -26.35 34.36
CA GLY A 3 8.78 -24.99 34.15
C GLY A 3 7.85 -25.01 32.95
N LEU A 4 6.55 -24.83 33.20
CA LEU A 4 5.59 -24.51 32.16
C LEU A 4 5.98 -23.13 31.63
N SER A 5 6.50 -23.11 30.40
CA SER A 5 6.60 -21.90 29.58
C SER A 5 5.22 -21.28 29.50
N GLN A 6 5.01 -20.14 30.18
CA GLN A 6 3.91 -19.24 29.87
C GLN A 6 4.18 -18.73 28.45
N THR A 7 3.59 -19.38 27.45
CA THR A 7 3.43 -18.76 26.13
C THR A 7 2.54 -17.56 26.33
N ASP A 8 3.06 -16.36 26.10
CA ASP A 8 2.34 -15.10 26.21
C ASP A 8 1.09 -15.18 25.34
N SER A 9 -0.07 -15.40 25.97
CA SER A 9 -1.28 -15.90 25.30
C SER A 9 -2.13 -14.79 24.69
N ARG A 10 -1.51 -13.67 24.31
CA ARG A 10 -2.21 -12.49 23.80
C ARG A 10 -1.97 -12.38 22.31
N ASP A 11 -3.04 -12.59 21.55
CA ASP A 11 -3.04 -12.35 20.11
C ASP A 11 -2.61 -10.90 19.82
N TYR A 12 -1.91 -10.69 18.71
CA TYR A 12 -1.58 -9.35 18.23
C TYR A 12 -2.73 -8.76 17.42
N SER A 13 -2.75 -7.44 17.30
CA SER A 13 -3.66 -6.74 16.40
C SER A 13 -3.05 -5.46 15.86
N LEU A 14 -3.65 -4.93 14.79
CA LEU A 14 -3.29 -3.63 14.24
C LEU A 14 -4.27 -2.55 14.69
N VAL A 15 -3.73 -1.46 15.25
CA VAL A 15 -4.44 -0.19 15.32
C VAL A 15 -4.01 0.61 14.10
N THR A 16 -4.91 0.78 13.13
CA THR A 16 -4.59 1.39 11.83
C THR A 16 -5.39 2.66 11.60
N ALA A 17 -4.73 3.69 11.10
CA ALA A 17 -5.36 4.88 10.53
C ALA A 17 -4.92 5.06 9.07
N SER A 18 -5.75 5.73 8.28
CA SER A 18 -5.45 6.06 6.89
C SER A 18 -5.50 7.56 6.63
N CYS A 19 -4.69 8.03 5.69
CA CYS A 19 -4.77 9.39 5.14
C CYS A 19 -4.35 9.37 3.68
N GLY A 20 -4.88 10.28 2.89
CA GLY A 20 -4.47 10.42 1.50
C GLY A 20 -5.01 11.67 0.84
N PHE A 21 -4.40 12.01 -0.28
CA PHE A 21 -4.68 13.21 -1.07
C PHE A 21 -4.65 12.83 -2.55
N GLY A 22 -5.61 13.33 -3.32
CA GLY A 22 -5.51 13.25 -4.77
C GLY A 22 -4.60 14.35 -5.32
N LYS A 23 -3.89 14.09 -6.41
CA LYS A 23 -3.06 15.04 -7.16
C LYS A 23 -3.82 16.30 -7.55
N ASP A 24 -5.10 16.19 -7.89
CA ASP A 24 -5.95 17.33 -8.23
C ASP A 24 -6.96 17.63 -7.11
N PHE A 25 -6.58 18.48 -6.16
CA PHE A 25 -7.48 19.01 -5.10
C PHE A 25 -8.81 19.61 -5.64
N ARG A 26 -8.86 19.97 -6.94
CA ARG A 26 -9.94 20.73 -7.58
C ARG A 26 -11.04 19.89 -8.25
N LYS A 27 -10.90 18.57 -8.36
CA LYS A 27 -11.93 17.69 -8.96
C LYS A 27 -12.46 16.66 -7.97
N GLY A 28 -12.89 17.15 -6.80
CA GLY A 28 -13.54 16.33 -5.79
C GLY A 28 -14.97 15.95 -6.18
N ILE A 29 -15.14 14.85 -6.90
CA ILE A 29 -16.24 13.96 -6.51
C ILE A 29 -15.73 13.25 -5.27
N LEU A 30 -16.36 13.48 -4.12
CA LEU A 30 -16.18 12.65 -2.92
C LEU A 30 -16.44 11.19 -3.33
N LYS A 31 -15.40 10.46 -3.71
CA LYS A 31 -15.51 9.03 -3.99
C LYS A 31 -15.80 8.37 -2.65
N LYS A 32 -16.91 7.63 -2.61
CA LYS A 32 -17.35 6.93 -1.41
C LYS A 32 -16.38 5.79 -1.12
N GLY A 33 -15.69 5.82 0.01
CA GLY A 33 -14.71 4.78 0.41
C GLY A 33 -13.30 5.33 0.62
N MET A 34 -12.35 4.44 0.84
CA MET A 34 -10.92 4.76 1.06
C MET A 34 -10.18 4.90 -0.29
N CYS A 35 -10.62 5.85 -1.14
CA CYS A 35 -9.98 6.17 -2.43
C CYS A 35 -9.52 7.62 -2.45
N TYR A 36 -8.30 7.87 -2.94
CA TYR A 36 -7.66 9.18 -2.95
C TYR A 36 -7.12 9.47 -4.36
N GLY A 37 -7.92 10.15 -5.19
CA GLY A 37 -7.60 10.29 -6.62
C GLY A 37 -7.80 8.99 -7.39
N ASP A 38 -6.72 8.46 -7.96
CA ASP A 38 -6.60 7.16 -8.62
C ASP A 38 -6.10 6.06 -7.68
N ASP A 39 -5.63 6.40 -6.48
CA ASP A 39 -5.31 5.44 -5.42
C ASP A 39 -6.56 4.87 -4.76
N ALA A 40 -6.40 3.65 -4.23
CA ALA A 40 -7.33 3.03 -3.32
C ALA A 40 -6.63 2.26 -2.20
N CYS A 41 -7.30 2.11 -1.07
CA CYS A 41 -6.83 1.24 0.00
C CYS A 41 -8.00 0.56 0.74
N PHE A 42 -7.67 -0.40 1.60
CA PHE A 42 -8.62 -0.98 2.54
C PHE A 42 -7.94 -1.40 3.85
N VAL A 43 -8.74 -1.50 4.90
CA VAL A 43 -8.39 -2.11 6.19
C VAL A 43 -9.49 -3.10 6.54
N ALA A 44 -9.13 -4.38 6.66
CA ALA A 44 -10.05 -5.46 6.98
C ALA A 44 -9.56 -6.25 8.18
N ARG A 45 -10.52 -6.63 9.04
CA ARG A 45 -10.28 -7.50 10.18
C ARG A 45 -11.08 -8.78 10.01
N HIS A 46 -10.41 -9.91 10.15
CA HIS A 46 -11.03 -11.23 10.20
C HIS A 46 -10.47 -11.98 11.40
N ARG A 47 -11.21 -12.96 11.92
CA ARG A 47 -10.99 -13.65 13.22
C ARG A 47 -9.52 -13.80 13.66
N SER A 48 -8.64 -14.24 12.76
CA SER A 48 -7.23 -14.52 13.03
C SER A 48 -6.24 -13.59 12.33
N ALA A 49 -6.70 -12.55 11.62
CA ALA A 49 -5.81 -11.66 10.88
C ALA A 49 -6.34 -10.23 10.71
N ASP A 50 -5.43 -9.27 10.75
CA ASP A 50 -5.65 -7.92 10.23
C ASP A 50 -4.99 -7.80 8.86
N VAL A 51 -5.72 -7.26 7.88
CA VAL A 51 -5.26 -7.16 6.49
C VAL A 51 -5.40 -5.73 6.01
N LEU A 52 -4.34 -5.22 5.41
CA LEU A 52 -4.22 -3.91 4.80
C LEU A 52 -3.93 -4.09 3.32
N GLY A 53 -4.42 -3.17 2.50
CA GLY A 53 -4.02 -3.11 1.11
C GLY A 53 -4.02 -1.69 0.57
N VAL A 54 -3.09 -1.39 -0.31
CA VAL A 54 -3.06 -0.19 -1.13
C VAL A 54 -2.88 -0.59 -2.60
N ALA A 55 -3.40 0.23 -3.51
CA ALA A 55 -3.21 0.10 -4.95
C ALA A 55 -3.22 1.49 -5.57
N ASP A 56 -2.26 1.75 -6.46
CA ASP A 56 -2.21 2.93 -7.31
C ASP A 56 -2.67 2.56 -8.73
N GLY A 57 -3.70 3.27 -9.22
CA GLY A 57 -4.24 3.09 -10.57
C GLY A 57 -3.41 3.84 -11.61
N VAL A 58 -2.88 3.13 -12.60
CA VAL A 58 -1.94 3.71 -13.57
C VAL A 58 -2.58 4.84 -14.38
N GLY A 59 -2.08 6.07 -14.17
CA GLY A 59 -2.67 7.29 -14.72
C GLY A 59 -2.77 7.35 -16.25
N GLY A 60 -1.92 6.63 -16.98
CA GLY A 60 -1.87 6.63 -18.45
C GLY A 60 -3.18 6.17 -19.13
N TRP A 61 -4.01 5.39 -18.43
CA TRP A 61 -5.33 4.98 -18.92
C TRP A 61 -6.28 6.14 -19.22
N ARG A 62 -6.06 7.29 -18.57
CA ARG A 62 -6.87 8.49 -18.75
C ARG A 62 -6.83 9.02 -20.18
N ASP A 63 -5.70 8.85 -20.89
CA ASP A 63 -5.56 9.25 -22.30
C ASP A 63 -6.43 8.42 -23.24
N TYR A 64 -6.86 7.24 -22.79
CA TYR A 64 -7.78 6.34 -23.49
C TYR A 64 -9.24 6.47 -23.00
N GLY A 65 -9.53 7.48 -22.17
CA GLY A 65 -10.87 7.71 -21.62
C GLY A 65 -11.26 6.70 -20.53
N VAL A 66 -10.31 5.95 -19.99
CA VAL A 66 -10.50 5.01 -18.88
C VAL A 66 -10.10 5.70 -17.58
N ASP A 67 -10.97 5.63 -16.56
CA ASP A 67 -10.72 6.20 -15.23
C ASP A 67 -9.90 5.21 -14.38
N PRO A 68 -8.61 5.51 -14.08
CA PRO A 68 -7.70 4.55 -13.43
C PRO A 68 -8.19 4.14 -12.04
N SER A 69 -8.86 5.05 -11.32
CA SER A 69 -9.41 4.78 -9.99
C SER A 69 -10.45 3.67 -9.94
N GLN A 70 -11.09 3.35 -11.07
CA GLN A 70 -12.08 2.28 -11.11
C GLN A 70 -11.41 0.92 -10.93
N PHE A 71 -10.22 0.75 -11.50
CA PHE A 71 -9.45 -0.49 -11.39
C PHE A 71 -8.94 -0.70 -9.96
N SER A 72 -8.10 0.22 -9.46
CA SER A 72 -7.53 0.18 -8.11
C SER A 72 -8.62 0.08 -7.03
N GLY A 73 -9.66 0.92 -7.14
CA GLY A 73 -10.78 0.94 -6.21
C GLY A 73 -11.59 -0.35 -6.19
N THR A 74 -11.81 -0.98 -7.34
CA THR A 74 -12.55 -2.25 -7.40
C THR A 74 -11.68 -3.39 -6.90
N LEU A 75 -10.39 -3.42 -7.22
CA LEU A 75 -9.45 -4.41 -6.71
C LEU A 75 -9.42 -4.39 -5.17
N MET A 76 -9.21 -3.23 -4.56
CA MET A 76 -9.15 -3.09 -3.10
C MET A 76 -10.48 -3.48 -2.41
N ARG A 77 -11.63 -3.07 -2.96
CA ARG A 77 -12.95 -3.50 -2.44
C ARG A 77 -13.17 -5.01 -2.53
N THR A 78 -12.72 -5.63 -3.62
CA THR A 78 -12.82 -7.09 -3.79
C THR A 78 -11.93 -7.81 -2.79
N CYS A 79 -10.68 -7.39 -2.62
CA CYS A 79 -9.76 -7.93 -1.61
C CYS A 79 -10.33 -7.79 -0.20
N GLU A 80 -10.84 -6.60 0.16
CA GLU A 80 -11.47 -6.34 1.45
C GLU A 80 -12.63 -7.31 1.71
N ARG A 81 -13.49 -7.51 0.71
CA ARG A 81 -14.63 -8.44 0.79
C ARG A 81 -14.18 -9.88 0.97
N LEU A 82 -13.18 -10.34 0.22
CA LEU A 82 -12.61 -11.69 0.36
C LEU A 82 -12.08 -11.94 1.77
N VAL A 83 -11.39 -10.95 2.36
CA VAL A 83 -10.90 -11.02 3.74
C VAL A 83 -12.07 -11.11 4.73
N LYS A 84 -13.06 -10.22 4.62
CA LYS A 84 -14.23 -10.19 5.51
C LYS A 84 -15.05 -11.48 5.46
N GLU A 85 -15.14 -12.11 4.30
CA GLU A 85 -15.81 -13.41 4.09
C GLU A 85 -14.95 -14.61 4.53
N GLY A 86 -13.70 -14.40 4.95
CA GLY A 86 -12.78 -15.48 5.33
C GLY A 86 -12.29 -16.32 4.14
N ARG A 87 -12.39 -15.78 2.91
CA ARG A 87 -11.95 -16.42 1.66
C ARG A 87 -10.47 -16.13 1.37
N PHE A 88 -9.61 -16.33 2.37
CA PHE A 88 -8.17 -16.12 2.26
C PHE A 88 -7.41 -17.00 3.26
N VAL A 89 -6.09 -17.10 3.06
CA VAL A 89 -5.16 -17.75 4.00
C VAL A 89 -4.19 -16.68 4.50
N PRO A 90 -4.09 -16.43 5.82
CA PRO A 90 -3.25 -15.35 6.35
C PRO A 90 -1.79 -15.37 5.88
N SER A 91 -1.22 -16.57 5.76
CA SER A 91 0.17 -16.78 5.30
C SER A 91 0.36 -16.64 3.78
N ASN A 92 -0.69 -16.37 3.01
CA ASN A 92 -0.64 -16.23 1.56
C ASN A 92 -1.35 -14.96 1.05
N PRO A 93 -0.73 -13.77 1.21
CA PRO A 93 -1.26 -12.51 0.68
C PRO A 93 -1.40 -12.50 -0.85
N VAL A 94 -0.51 -13.17 -1.59
CA VAL A 94 -0.62 -13.36 -3.05
C VAL A 94 -1.95 -14.01 -3.41
N GLY A 95 -2.43 -14.95 -2.59
CA GLY A 95 -3.75 -15.58 -2.78
C GLY A 95 -4.92 -14.59 -2.70
N ILE A 96 -4.84 -13.55 -1.85
CA ILE A 96 -5.85 -12.49 -1.80
C ILE A 96 -5.82 -11.69 -3.10
N LEU A 97 -4.64 -11.26 -3.53
CA LEU A 97 -4.46 -10.48 -4.74
C LEU A 97 -4.92 -11.26 -5.99
N THR A 98 -4.54 -12.53 -6.08
CA THR A 98 -4.92 -13.44 -7.17
C THR A 98 -6.42 -13.61 -7.25
N ALA A 99 -7.07 -13.95 -6.12
CA ALA A 99 -8.52 -14.14 -6.10
C ALA A 99 -9.27 -12.83 -6.44
N GLY A 100 -8.78 -11.69 -5.93
CA GLY A 100 -9.31 -10.38 -6.27
C GLY A 100 -9.24 -10.09 -7.76
N TYR A 101 -8.05 -10.24 -8.35
CA TYR A 101 -7.82 -10.02 -9.78
C TYR A 101 -8.63 -10.97 -10.67
N CYS A 102 -8.72 -12.26 -10.31
CA CYS A 102 -9.55 -13.22 -11.04
C CYS A 102 -11.04 -12.83 -11.05
N GLU A 103 -11.58 -12.29 -9.96
CA GLU A 103 -12.97 -11.80 -9.95
C GLU A 103 -13.14 -10.57 -10.86
N LEU A 104 -12.16 -9.65 -10.90
CA LEU A 104 -12.17 -8.50 -11.80
C LEU A 104 -12.19 -8.95 -13.28
N LEU A 105 -11.39 -9.95 -13.65
CA LEU A 105 -11.34 -10.54 -15.00
C LEU A 105 -12.67 -11.17 -15.43
N GLN A 106 -13.47 -11.64 -14.47
CA GLN A 106 -14.75 -12.32 -14.72
C GLN A 106 -15.96 -11.36 -14.71
N ASN A 107 -15.74 -10.05 -14.53
CA ASN A 107 -16.81 -9.07 -14.54
C ASN A 107 -17.54 -9.05 -15.90
N LYS A 108 -18.87 -9.01 -15.86
CA LYS A 108 -19.72 -8.95 -17.08
C LYS A 108 -19.43 -7.73 -17.94
N VAL A 109 -19.08 -6.62 -17.30
CA VAL A 109 -18.61 -5.41 -17.96
C VAL A 109 -17.11 -5.33 -17.69
N PRO A 110 -16.25 -5.41 -18.72
CA PRO A 110 -14.81 -5.37 -18.54
C PRO A 110 -14.39 -4.09 -17.82
N LEU A 111 -13.68 -4.26 -16.71
CA LEU A 111 -13.08 -3.17 -15.95
C LEU A 111 -11.71 -2.86 -16.53
N LEU A 112 -11.68 -2.10 -17.62
CA LEU A 112 -10.42 -1.71 -18.26
C LEU A 112 -9.59 -0.86 -17.29
N GLY A 113 -8.26 -1.04 -17.35
CA GLY A 113 -7.35 -0.32 -16.47
C GLY A 113 -6.19 -1.20 -16.01
N SER A 114 -5.35 -0.61 -15.17
CA SER A 114 -4.30 -1.33 -14.47
C SER A 114 -3.98 -0.66 -13.14
N SER A 115 -3.38 -1.42 -12.23
CA SER A 115 -2.87 -0.88 -10.97
C SER A 115 -1.69 -1.69 -10.44
N THR A 116 -0.88 -1.04 -9.61
CA THR A 116 -0.02 -1.71 -8.63
C THR A 116 -0.87 -2.28 -7.50
N ALA A 117 -0.28 -3.08 -6.61
CA ALA A 117 -0.94 -3.52 -5.39
C ALA A 117 0.06 -3.97 -4.32
N CYS A 118 -0.09 -3.49 -3.09
CA CYS A 118 0.61 -3.99 -1.92
C CYS A 118 -0.39 -4.49 -0.88
N ILE A 119 -0.31 -5.77 -0.49
CA ILE A 119 -1.14 -6.39 0.55
C ILE A 119 -0.25 -6.76 1.74
N VAL A 120 -0.69 -6.39 2.94
CA VAL A 120 -0.01 -6.69 4.21
C VAL A 120 -0.99 -7.41 5.14
N VAL A 121 -0.58 -8.57 5.65
CA VAL A 121 -1.38 -9.41 6.55
C VAL A 121 -0.63 -9.62 7.85
N LEU A 122 -1.21 -9.18 8.97
CA LEU A 122 -0.81 -9.63 10.29
C LEU A 122 -1.57 -10.91 10.62
N ASP A 123 -0.88 -12.04 10.64
CA ASP A 123 -1.40 -13.27 11.23
C ASP A 123 -1.28 -13.19 12.75
N ARG A 124 -2.42 -13.05 13.41
CA ARG A 124 -2.51 -12.84 14.86
C ARG A 124 -2.15 -14.07 15.66
N THR A 125 -2.23 -15.26 15.05
CA THR A 125 -1.94 -16.52 15.73
C THR A 125 -0.47 -16.87 15.66
N SER A 126 0.18 -16.58 14.52
CA SER A 126 1.61 -16.83 14.37
C SER A 126 2.49 -15.63 14.74
N HIS A 127 1.90 -14.46 14.98
CA HIS A 127 2.60 -13.19 15.22
C HIS A 127 3.56 -12.82 14.08
N ARG A 128 3.18 -13.17 12.85
CA ARG A 128 3.95 -12.88 11.64
C ARG A 128 3.24 -11.87 10.77
N LEU A 129 4.03 -11.02 10.14
CA LEU A 129 3.60 -10.25 8.98
C LEU A 129 3.87 -11.07 7.72
N HIS A 130 2.92 -11.09 6.81
CA HIS A 130 3.04 -11.63 5.46
C HIS A 130 2.70 -10.52 4.48
N THR A 131 3.52 -10.35 3.45
CA THR A 131 3.31 -9.28 2.46
C THR A 131 3.33 -9.83 1.04
N ALA A 132 2.66 -9.13 0.14
CA ALA A 132 2.80 -9.28 -1.30
C ALA A 132 2.78 -7.88 -1.93
N ASN A 133 3.87 -7.47 -2.57
CA ASN A 133 4.00 -6.20 -3.26
C ASN A 133 4.15 -6.44 -4.76
N LEU A 134 3.27 -5.88 -5.58
CA LEU A 134 3.36 -5.87 -7.03
C LEU A 134 3.43 -4.41 -7.51
N GLY A 135 4.58 -4.01 -8.03
CA GLY A 135 4.83 -2.63 -8.49
C GLY A 135 5.68 -1.81 -7.50
N ASP A 136 5.46 -0.50 -7.48
CA ASP A 136 6.21 0.50 -6.71
C ASP A 136 5.40 1.20 -5.61
N SER A 137 4.18 0.72 -5.34
CA SER A 137 3.65 0.79 -3.98
C SER A 137 4.54 0.00 -3.00
N GLY A 138 4.25 0.06 -1.71
CA GLY A 138 5.03 -0.74 -0.78
C GLY A 138 4.73 -0.56 0.70
N PHE A 139 5.64 -1.07 1.51
CA PHE A 139 5.58 -0.98 2.96
C PHE A 139 6.95 -0.79 3.61
N LEU A 140 6.89 -0.32 4.85
CA LEU A 140 8.01 -0.11 5.76
C LEU A 140 7.61 -0.61 7.14
N VAL A 141 8.49 -1.36 7.81
CA VAL A 141 8.34 -1.73 9.22
C VAL A 141 9.45 -1.07 10.03
N VAL A 142 9.05 -0.34 11.07
CA VAL A 142 9.93 0.40 11.97
C VAL A 142 9.85 -0.19 13.36
N ARG A 143 11.01 -0.52 13.93
CA ARG A 143 11.17 -1.07 15.28
C ARG A 143 12.25 -0.28 16.01
N GLY A 144 11.92 0.25 17.18
CA GLY A 144 12.87 1.03 17.98
C GLY A 144 13.39 2.30 17.27
N GLY A 145 12.64 2.84 16.31
CA GLY A 145 13.02 4.03 15.54
C GLY A 145 13.87 3.75 14.29
N GLU A 146 14.15 2.48 13.99
CA GLU A 146 14.93 2.05 12.83
C GLU A 146 14.09 1.21 11.87
N VAL A 147 14.39 1.30 10.58
CA VAL A 147 13.78 0.46 9.55
C VAL A 147 14.31 -0.97 9.70
N VAL A 148 13.43 -1.92 9.98
CA VAL A 148 13.78 -3.35 10.07
C VAL A 148 13.38 -4.13 8.82
N HIS A 149 12.35 -3.67 8.11
CA HIS A 149 11.94 -4.23 6.82
C HIS A 149 11.44 -3.10 5.91
N ARG A 150 11.75 -3.21 4.61
CA ARG A 150 11.26 -2.35 3.54
C ARG A 150 10.99 -3.23 2.33
N SER A 151 9.87 -3.02 1.65
CA SER A 151 9.60 -3.65 0.36
C SER A 151 10.56 -3.13 -0.71
N ASP A 152 10.96 -4.01 -1.62
CA ASP A 152 11.62 -3.62 -2.85
C ASP A 152 10.57 -3.20 -3.91
N GLU A 153 10.87 -2.13 -4.64
CA GLU A 153 10.04 -1.67 -5.76
C GLU A 153 10.27 -2.57 -6.99
N GLN A 154 9.19 -2.87 -7.73
CA GLN A 154 9.23 -3.69 -8.93
C GLN A 154 8.88 -2.87 -10.17
N GLN A 155 9.84 -2.70 -11.07
CA GLN A 155 9.68 -1.95 -12.32
C GLN A 155 10.27 -2.71 -13.51
N HIS A 156 9.63 -2.60 -14.67
CA HIS A 156 10.15 -3.13 -15.94
C HIS A 156 11.29 -2.26 -16.48
N TYR A 157 11.16 -0.95 -16.27
CA TYR A 157 12.13 0.10 -16.53
C TYR A 157 11.71 1.34 -15.73
N PHE A 158 12.56 2.37 -15.69
CA PHE A 158 12.34 3.58 -14.89
C PHE A 158 10.89 4.10 -15.01
N ASN A 159 10.23 4.25 -13.85
CA ASN A 159 8.87 4.78 -13.73
C ASN A 159 7.83 3.99 -14.55
N THR A 160 8.02 2.68 -14.68
CA THR A 160 7.05 1.75 -15.26
C THR A 160 6.93 0.51 -14.37
N PRO A 161 6.00 0.54 -13.41
CA PRO A 161 5.86 -0.53 -12.44
C PRO A 161 5.30 -1.81 -13.05
N PHE A 162 5.59 -2.90 -12.35
CA PHE A 162 4.80 -4.12 -12.47
C PHE A 162 3.34 -3.81 -12.11
N GLN A 163 2.41 -4.35 -12.89
CA GLN A 163 1.00 -3.98 -12.76
C GLN A 163 0.06 -5.09 -13.19
N LEU A 164 -1.06 -5.22 -12.49
CA LEU A 164 -2.19 -6.02 -12.95
C LEU A 164 -2.97 -5.21 -13.97
N SER A 165 -3.36 -5.82 -15.09
CA SER A 165 -4.06 -5.09 -16.15
C SER A 165 -5.24 -5.86 -16.72
N ILE A 166 -6.27 -5.13 -17.15
CA ILE A 166 -7.32 -5.64 -18.02
C ILE A 166 -7.35 -4.74 -19.24
N ALA A 167 -6.82 -5.26 -20.35
CA ALA A 167 -6.77 -4.56 -21.62
C ALA A 167 -8.05 -4.77 -22.42
N PRO A 168 -8.44 -3.82 -23.28
CA PRO A 168 -9.43 -4.10 -24.31
C PRO A 168 -8.89 -5.21 -25.24
N PRO A 169 -9.77 -6.04 -25.84
CA PRO A 169 -9.35 -7.18 -26.68
C PRO A 169 -8.39 -6.80 -27.82
N GLU A 170 -8.54 -5.58 -28.33
CA GLU A 170 -7.75 -5.03 -29.44
C GLU A 170 -6.30 -4.69 -29.04
N ALA A 171 -6.02 -4.57 -27.74
CA ALA A 171 -4.72 -4.19 -27.17
C ALA A 171 -4.10 -5.30 -26.31
N GLU A 172 -4.65 -6.52 -26.33
CA GLU A 172 -4.05 -7.67 -25.67
C GLU A 172 -2.63 -7.93 -26.18
N GLY A 173 -1.69 -8.15 -25.25
CA GLY A 173 -0.26 -8.34 -25.54
C GLY A 173 0.53 -7.06 -25.84
N VAL A 174 -0.13 -5.90 -25.92
CA VAL A 174 0.52 -4.59 -26.05
C VAL A 174 0.60 -3.89 -24.70
N VAL A 175 -0.46 -4.01 -23.89
CA VAL A 175 -0.50 -3.48 -22.53
C VAL A 175 0.29 -4.41 -21.59
N LEU A 176 1.18 -3.83 -20.78
CA LEU A 176 1.89 -4.57 -19.73
C LEU A 176 0.88 -5.18 -18.76
N SER A 177 1.02 -6.47 -18.46
CA SER A 177 0.17 -7.17 -17.51
C SER A 177 0.98 -8.28 -16.85
N ASP A 178 1.22 -8.12 -15.56
CA ASP A 178 1.98 -9.05 -14.75
C ASP A 178 1.06 -10.04 -14.04
N SER A 179 1.60 -11.23 -13.74
CA SER A 179 0.88 -12.19 -12.91
C SER A 179 0.90 -11.73 -11.44
N PRO A 180 -0.17 -11.93 -10.66
CA PRO A 180 -0.11 -11.79 -9.20
C PRO A 180 1.04 -12.60 -8.57
N ASP A 181 1.44 -13.72 -9.16
CA ASP A 181 2.56 -14.55 -8.68
C ASP A 181 3.94 -13.87 -8.83
N ALA A 182 4.02 -12.77 -9.60
CA ALA A 182 5.24 -11.97 -9.70
C ALA A 182 5.43 -11.03 -8.50
N ALA A 183 4.44 -10.90 -7.62
CA ALA A 183 4.52 -10.04 -6.45
C ALA A 183 5.65 -10.49 -5.52
N ASP A 184 6.51 -9.54 -5.13
CA ASP A 184 7.53 -9.79 -4.11
C ASP A 184 6.86 -10.09 -2.77
N SER A 185 7.23 -11.21 -2.17
CA SER A 185 6.55 -11.77 -1.00
C SER A 185 7.53 -12.02 0.12
N THR A 186 7.24 -11.44 1.28
CA THR A 186 8.09 -11.59 2.46
C THR A 186 7.27 -12.04 3.67
N SER A 187 7.94 -12.69 4.62
CA SER A 187 7.33 -13.01 5.91
C SER A 187 8.35 -12.99 7.03
N PHE A 188 7.99 -12.32 8.12
CA PHE A 188 8.86 -12.12 9.29
C PHE A 188 8.04 -11.93 10.56
N ASP A 189 8.70 -12.13 11.71
CA ASP A 189 8.09 -11.98 13.02
C ASP A 189 7.96 -10.49 13.39
N VAL A 190 6.80 -10.11 13.94
CA VAL A 190 6.55 -8.77 14.46
C VAL A 190 6.65 -8.75 15.99
N GLN A 191 6.85 -7.55 16.53
CA GLN A 191 6.87 -7.29 17.97
C GLN A 191 5.83 -6.23 18.33
N LEU A 192 5.34 -6.27 19.57
CA LEU A 192 4.50 -5.20 20.11
C LEU A 192 5.21 -3.84 19.96
N GLY A 193 4.49 -2.85 19.47
CA GLY A 193 5.01 -1.52 19.19
C GLY A 193 5.69 -1.35 17.84
N ASP A 194 5.84 -2.42 17.04
CA ASP A 194 6.27 -2.28 15.64
C ASP A 194 5.28 -1.38 14.90
N ILE A 195 5.83 -0.43 14.14
CA ILE A 195 5.06 0.49 13.30
C ILE A 195 5.15 -0.02 11.87
N ILE A 196 4.00 -0.17 11.22
CA ILE A 196 3.89 -0.60 9.83
C ILE A 196 3.28 0.55 9.04
N LEU A 197 4.02 1.05 8.06
CA LEU A 197 3.58 2.05 7.10
C LEU A 197 3.40 1.36 5.76
N THR A 198 2.19 1.38 5.20
CA THR A 198 1.90 0.88 3.85
C THR A 198 1.40 2.05 3.02
N ALA A 199 1.98 2.26 1.85
CA ALA A 199 1.71 3.45 1.05
C ALA A 199 1.86 3.20 -0.45
N THR A 200 1.29 4.10 -1.24
CA THR A 200 1.51 4.19 -2.70
C THR A 200 2.82 4.94 -3.00
N ASP A 201 3.24 4.87 -4.26
CA ASP A 201 4.49 5.48 -4.77
C ASP A 201 4.52 7.00 -4.54
N GLY A 202 3.38 7.70 -4.58
CA GLY A 202 3.29 9.12 -4.31
C GLY A 202 3.90 9.55 -2.96
N LEU A 203 3.96 8.65 -1.96
CA LEU A 203 4.76 8.87 -0.77
C LEU A 203 6.25 8.63 -1.03
N PHE A 204 6.62 7.43 -1.48
CA PHE A 204 8.02 6.99 -1.57
C PHE A 204 8.84 7.76 -2.60
N ASP A 205 8.21 8.25 -3.67
CA ASP A 205 8.83 9.11 -4.67
C ASP A 205 9.18 10.50 -4.16
N ASN A 206 8.55 10.93 -3.06
CA ASN A 206 8.69 12.27 -2.51
C ASN A 206 9.35 12.30 -1.12
N MET A 207 9.28 11.23 -0.33
CA MET A 207 9.85 11.18 1.01
C MET A 207 10.84 10.03 1.17
N PRO A 208 12.14 10.31 1.40
CA PRO A 208 13.09 9.27 1.77
C PRO A 208 12.84 8.77 3.20
N ASP A 209 13.28 7.55 3.49
CA ASP A 209 13.07 6.87 4.78
C ASP A 209 13.42 7.72 5.99
N TYR A 210 14.51 8.50 5.95
CA TYR A 210 14.90 9.33 7.09
C TYR A 210 13.88 10.44 7.41
N MET A 211 13.17 10.97 6.41
CA MET A 211 12.09 11.95 6.64
C MET A 211 10.85 11.26 7.19
N ILE A 212 10.52 10.08 6.67
CA ILE A 212 9.42 9.24 7.20
C ILE A 212 9.67 8.94 8.68
N LEU A 213 10.88 8.51 9.04
CA LEU A 213 11.27 8.26 10.43
C LEU A 213 11.18 9.52 11.31
N GLN A 214 11.47 10.71 10.78
CA GLN A 214 11.30 11.97 11.51
C GLN A 214 9.83 12.26 11.84
N GLU A 215 8.91 11.99 10.91
CA GLU A 215 7.48 12.11 11.15
C GLU A 215 6.98 11.07 12.16
N LEU A 216 7.47 9.83 12.06
CA LEU A 216 7.11 8.76 13.00
C LEU A 216 7.55 9.06 14.43
N LYS A 217 8.61 9.83 14.65
CA LYS A 217 9.01 10.31 16.00
C LYS A 217 7.97 11.21 16.67
N LYS A 218 7.03 11.78 15.91
CA LYS A 218 5.93 12.61 16.46
C LYS A 218 4.80 11.77 17.07
N LEU A 219 4.80 10.46 16.82
CA LEU A 219 3.82 9.52 17.35
C LEU A 219 3.93 9.44 18.88
N LYS A 220 2.86 9.80 19.59
CA LYS A 220 2.89 9.94 21.06
C LYS A 220 2.57 8.64 21.79
N ASN A 221 1.64 7.86 21.24
CA ASN A 221 1.17 6.61 21.81
C ASN A 221 0.44 5.79 20.72
N SER A 222 -0.04 4.60 21.10
CA SER A 222 -0.69 3.67 20.18
C SER A 222 -2.19 3.85 20.01
N ASN A 223 -2.75 4.99 20.43
CA ASN A 223 -4.16 5.27 20.21
C ASN A 223 -4.42 5.73 18.77
N TYR A 224 -5.65 5.52 18.31
CA TYR A 224 -6.05 5.85 16.95
C TYR A 224 -5.81 7.33 16.60
N GLU A 225 -6.08 8.26 17.52
CA GLU A 225 -5.94 9.71 17.26
C GLU A 225 -4.48 10.11 16.99
N SER A 226 -3.54 9.58 17.78
CA SER A 226 -2.11 9.79 17.57
C SER A 226 -1.66 9.21 16.24
N ILE A 227 -2.09 7.98 15.92
CA ILE A 227 -1.75 7.32 14.65
C ILE A 227 -2.32 8.09 13.47
N GLN A 228 -3.58 8.52 13.55
CA GLN A 228 -4.25 9.30 12.51
C GLN A 228 -3.57 10.65 12.28
N GLN A 229 -3.15 11.34 13.34
CA GLN A 229 -2.46 12.62 13.21
C GLN A 229 -1.06 12.44 12.60
N THR A 230 -0.33 11.39 12.95
CA THR A 230 0.96 11.07 12.33
C THR A 230 0.81 10.66 10.88
N ALA A 231 -0.17 9.81 10.54
CA ALA A 231 -0.47 9.43 9.15
C ALA A 231 -0.80 10.65 8.28
N ARG A 232 -1.59 11.59 8.82
CA ARG A 232 -1.87 12.87 8.15
C ARG A 232 -0.60 13.70 7.95
N SER A 233 0.21 13.85 8.99
CA SER A 233 1.46 14.62 8.92
C SER A 233 2.41 14.09 7.86
N ILE A 234 2.55 12.76 7.75
CA ILE A 234 3.34 12.11 6.69
C ILE A 234 2.78 12.44 5.30
N ALA A 235 1.48 12.23 5.10
CA ALA A 235 0.86 12.46 3.80
C ALA A 235 0.89 13.94 3.39
N GLU A 236 0.71 14.87 4.34
CA GLU A 236 0.80 16.32 4.11
C GLU A 236 2.23 16.73 3.71
N GLN A 237 3.24 16.22 4.41
CA GLN A 237 4.63 16.52 4.08
C GLN A 237 5.03 15.95 2.70
N ALA A 238 4.60 14.73 2.38
CA ALA A 238 4.81 14.14 1.07
C ALA A 238 4.17 14.99 -0.03
N HIS A 239 2.93 15.46 0.21
CA HIS A 239 2.22 16.33 -0.71
C HIS A 239 2.94 17.68 -0.89
N GLU A 240 3.41 18.32 0.17
CA GLU A 240 4.17 19.57 0.06
C GLU A 240 5.45 19.39 -0.78
N LEU A 241 6.21 18.32 -0.51
CA LEU A 241 7.43 18.00 -1.25
C LEU A 241 7.17 17.66 -2.72
N ALA A 242 6.04 17.02 -3.01
CA ALA A 242 5.63 16.65 -4.37
C ALA A 242 5.50 17.86 -5.30
N TYR A 243 5.17 19.05 -4.78
CA TYR A 243 5.03 20.28 -5.55
C TYR A 243 6.20 21.26 -5.39
N ASP A 244 7.28 20.91 -4.67
CA ASP A 244 8.48 21.73 -4.60
C ASP A 244 9.34 21.52 -5.87
N PRO A 245 9.47 22.53 -6.76
CA PRO A 245 10.23 22.39 -8.00
C PRO A 245 11.75 22.38 -7.80
N THR A 246 12.22 22.73 -6.59
CA THR A 246 13.64 22.82 -6.23
C THR A 246 14.13 21.65 -5.40
N TYR A 247 13.21 20.85 -4.86
CA TYR A 247 13.53 19.65 -4.11
C TYR A 247 14.20 18.59 -4.99
N MET A 248 15.13 17.82 -4.42
CA MET A 248 15.68 16.64 -5.06
C MET A 248 15.01 15.42 -4.43
N SER A 249 13.84 15.06 -4.97
CA SER A 249 13.07 13.94 -4.45
C SER A 249 13.74 12.59 -4.73
N PRO A 250 13.38 11.53 -4.01
CA PRO A 250 13.76 10.17 -4.36
C PRO A 250 13.52 9.86 -5.84
N PHE A 251 12.35 10.23 -6.38
CA PHE A 251 12.05 10.10 -7.80
C PHE A 251 13.04 10.86 -8.70
N ALA A 252 13.28 12.14 -8.42
CA ALA A 252 14.17 12.97 -9.23
C ALA A 252 15.62 12.47 -9.18
N GLN A 253 16.07 11.99 -8.01
CA GLN A 253 17.37 11.35 -7.85
C GLN A 253 17.46 10.07 -8.71
N PHE A 254 16.45 9.20 -8.63
CA PHE A 254 16.42 7.97 -9.42
C PHE A 254 16.33 8.25 -10.93
N ALA A 255 15.60 9.30 -11.33
CA ALA A 255 15.56 9.78 -12.71
C ALA A 255 16.96 10.20 -13.20
N CYS A 256 17.70 10.95 -12.38
CA CYS A 256 19.08 11.36 -12.67
C CYS A 256 20.02 10.17 -12.80
N ASP A 257 19.89 9.17 -11.92
CA ASP A 257 20.69 7.95 -11.97
C ASP A 257 20.39 7.12 -13.24
N ASN A 258 19.19 7.27 -13.81
CA ASN A 258 18.78 6.70 -15.10
C ASN A 258 19.05 7.65 -16.31
N GLY A 259 19.81 8.73 -16.13
CA GLY A 259 20.25 9.62 -17.19
C GLY A 259 19.26 10.72 -17.59
N LEU A 260 18.18 10.92 -16.82
CA LEU A 260 17.22 12.00 -17.01
C LEU A 260 17.56 13.19 -16.12
N ASN A 261 17.76 14.38 -16.71
CA ASN A 261 18.04 15.58 -15.92
C ASN A 261 16.74 16.21 -15.39
N VAL A 262 16.20 15.63 -14.31
CA VAL A 262 14.95 16.03 -13.66
C VAL A 262 15.23 16.58 -12.26
N ARG A 263 14.44 17.56 -11.83
CA ARG A 263 14.45 18.12 -10.48
C ARG A 263 13.03 18.50 -10.06
N GLY A 264 12.78 18.47 -8.75
CA GLY A 264 11.50 18.75 -8.13
C GLY A 264 10.90 17.48 -7.52
N GLY A 265 9.78 17.65 -6.80
CA GLY A 265 8.91 16.54 -6.44
C GLY A 265 8.19 15.93 -7.64
N LYS A 266 7.53 14.78 -7.39
CA LYS A 266 6.62 14.12 -8.34
C LYS A 266 5.18 14.32 -7.85
N PRO A 267 4.40 15.25 -8.43
CA PRO A 267 2.99 15.39 -8.11
C PRO A 267 2.23 14.10 -8.43
N ASP A 268 1.74 13.43 -7.39
CA ASP A 268 0.96 12.20 -7.53
C ASP A 268 -0.17 12.07 -6.51
N ASP A 269 -1.02 11.07 -6.71
CA ASP A 269 -1.94 10.63 -5.67
C ASP A 269 -1.13 10.01 -4.51
N ILE A 270 -1.53 10.29 -3.27
CA ILE A 270 -0.81 9.86 -2.07
C ILE A 270 -1.78 9.13 -1.17
N THR A 271 -1.43 7.90 -0.80
CA THR A 271 -2.19 7.09 0.17
C THR A 271 -1.27 6.50 1.20
N VAL A 272 -1.62 6.67 2.48
CA VAL A 272 -0.87 6.18 3.64
C VAL A 272 -1.79 5.43 4.57
N LEU A 273 -1.42 4.19 4.88
CA LEU A 273 -1.91 3.41 6.01
C LEU A 273 -0.81 3.32 7.07
N LEU A 274 -1.07 3.84 8.26
CA LEU A 274 -0.16 3.73 9.39
C LEU A 274 -0.78 2.83 10.44
N SER A 275 -0.05 1.79 10.82
CA SER A 275 -0.49 0.79 11.78
C SER A 275 0.53 0.60 12.89
N ILE A 276 0.06 0.29 14.09
CA ILE A 276 0.90 -0.17 15.19
C ILE A 276 0.45 -1.56 15.60
N VAL A 277 1.42 -2.46 15.78
CA VAL A 277 1.21 -3.77 16.39
C VAL A 277 0.95 -3.57 17.88
N ALA A 278 -0.26 -3.88 18.32
CA ALA A 278 -0.71 -3.76 19.69
C ALA A 278 -1.25 -5.11 20.20
N GLU A 279 -1.39 -5.24 21.51
CA GLU A 279 -2.12 -6.37 22.08
C GLU A 279 -3.57 -6.33 21.61
N TYR A 280 -4.12 -7.48 21.24
CA TYR A 280 -5.52 -7.59 20.91
C TYR A 280 -6.37 -7.37 22.18
N THR A 281 -7.27 -6.40 22.11
CA THR A 281 -8.29 -6.14 23.13
C THR A 281 -9.66 -6.33 22.49
N ASP A 282 -10.49 -7.20 23.08
CA ASP A 282 -11.88 -7.45 22.67
C ASP A 282 -12.75 -6.18 22.62
#